data_AF-A0A1E4EWG7-F1
#
_entry.id   AF-A0A1E4EWG7-F1
#
_cell.length_a   1.000
_cell.length_b   1.000
_cell.length_c   1.000
_cell.angle_alpha   90.00
_cell.angle_beta   90.00
_cell.angle_gamma   90.00
#
_symmetry.space_group_name_H-M   'P 1'
#
loop_
_entity.id
_entity.type
_entity.pdbx_description
1 polymer ?
#
loop_
_entity_poly.entity_id
_entity_poly.type
_entity_poly.pdbx_seq_one_letter_code
_entity_poly.pdbx_strand_id
1 'polypeptide(L)'
;MTRDAVSTYVNGRSLPDPRNAQKLADAFGMTVEQLLPNLVEQSIDRDPPAMELKVSALNPNVAWLRLNRLVETENAMKIMSILREDNAASSDGS
;
A
#
# COMPACT_ATOMS: atom_id res chain seq x y z
N MET A 1 -2.29 -20.15 -5.15
CA MET A 1 -0.86 -20.35 -4.91
C MET A 1 -0.40 -21.39 -5.91
N THR A 2 0.63 -21.09 -6.71
CA THR A 2 1.20 -22.06 -7.66
C THR A 2 2.34 -22.82 -6.98
N ARG A 3 2.62 -24.05 -7.43
CA ARG A 3 3.69 -24.90 -6.87
C ARG A 3 5.07 -24.23 -6.93
N ASP A 4 5.33 -23.48 -8.00
CA ASP A 4 6.60 -22.77 -8.20
C ASP A 4 6.82 -21.66 -7.16
N ALA A 5 5.73 -21.00 -6.74
CA ALA A 5 5.79 -19.99 -5.68
C ALA A 5 6.22 -20.64 -4.34
N VAL A 6 5.67 -21.81 -4.01
CA VAL A 6 6.05 -22.57 -2.80
C VAL A 6 7.53 -22.93 -2.80
N SER A 7 8.02 -23.45 -3.94
CA SER A 7 9.44 -23.81 -4.08
C SER A 7 10.35 -22.59 -3.91
N THR A 8 9.92 -21.41 -4.36
CA THR A 8 10.68 -20.16 -4.22
C THR A 8 10.72 -19.69 -2.76
N TYR A 9 9.61 -19.86 -2.03
CA TYR A 9 9.52 -19.52 -0.59
C TYR A 9 10.40 -20.43 0.27
N VAL A 10 10.33 -21.75 0.05
CA VAL A 10 11.13 -22.74 0.81
C VAL A 10 12.63 -22.53 0.61
N ASN A 11 13.05 -22.12 -0.60
CA ASN A 11 14.45 -21.82 -0.90
C ASN A 11 14.88 -20.40 -0.48
N GLY A 12 14.01 -19.63 0.18
CA GLY A 12 14.31 -18.28 0.67
C GLY A 12 14.56 -17.24 -0.42
N ARG A 13 14.22 -17.52 -1.68
CA ARG A 13 14.45 -16.61 -2.83
C ARG A 13 13.49 -15.41 -2.83
N SER A 14 12.32 -15.55 -2.23
CA SER A 14 11.33 -14.49 -2.06
C SER A 14 10.45 -14.80 -0.85
N LEU A 15 9.90 -13.79 -0.21
CA LEU A 15 8.90 -13.97 0.86
C LEU A 15 7.48 -13.99 0.27
N PRO A 16 6.56 -14.78 0.84
CA PRO A 16 5.15 -14.75 0.45
C PRO A 16 4.49 -13.42 0.85
N ASP A 17 3.62 -12.91 -0.02
CA ASP A 17 2.68 -11.83 0.30
C ASP A 17 1.70 -12.27 1.43
N PRO A 18 1.21 -11.38 2.31
CA PRO A 18 0.24 -11.67 3.38
C PRO A 18 -0.86 -12.69 3.03
N ARG A 19 -1.47 -12.60 1.83
CA ARG A 19 -2.52 -13.56 1.40
C ARG A 19 -1.99 -14.98 1.20
N ASN A 20 -0.75 -15.14 0.75
CA ASN A 20 -0.11 -16.44 0.56
C ASN A 20 0.51 -16.95 1.86
N ALA A 21 1.01 -16.06 2.71
CA ALA A 21 1.50 -16.39 4.05
C ALA A 21 0.37 -17.00 4.91
N GLN A 22 -0.82 -16.40 4.88
CA GLN A 22 -2.00 -16.95 5.57
C GLN A 22 -2.37 -18.35 5.06
N LYS A 23 -2.40 -18.56 3.74
CA LYS A 23 -2.70 -19.88 3.15
C LYS A 23 -1.70 -20.96 3.56
N LEU A 24 -0.43 -20.59 3.72
CA LEU A 24 0.60 -21.51 4.20
C LEU A 24 0.38 -21.81 5.69
N ALA A 25 0.14 -20.78 6.51
CA ALA A 25 -0.14 -20.93 7.93
C ALA A 25 -1.34 -21.86 8.19
N ASP A 26 -2.44 -21.65 7.46
CA ASP A 26 -3.64 -22.51 7.52
C ASP A 26 -3.33 -23.97 7.12
N ALA A 27 -2.51 -24.16 6.08
CA ALA A 27 -2.13 -25.50 5.61
C ALA A 27 -1.21 -26.24 6.60
N PHE A 28 -0.38 -25.52 7.35
CA PHE A 28 0.53 -26.07 8.36
C PHE A 28 -0.08 -26.10 9.77
N GLY A 29 -1.30 -25.59 9.95
CA GLY A 29 -2.00 -25.57 11.25
C GLY A 29 -1.30 -24.70 12.29
N MET A 30 -0.61 -23.64 11.86
CA MET A 30 0.11 -22.70 12.72
C MET A 30 -0.28 -21.26 12.38
N THR A 31 0.14 -20.29 13.17
CA THR A 31 -0.10 -18.88 12.86
C THR A 31 0.97 -18.32 11.91
N VAL A 32 0.67 -17.21 11.23
CA VAL A 32 1.62 -16.57 10.29
C VAL A 32 2.88 -16.10 11.02
N GLU A 33 2.76 -15.67 12.28
CA GLU A 33 3.86 -15.29 13.16
C GLU A 33 4.81 -16.45 13.45
N GLN A 34 4.25 -17.65 13.63
CA GLN A 34 5.04 -18.86 13.88
C GLN A 34 5.74 -19.35 12.60
N LEU A 35 5.09 -19.19 11.45
CA LEU A 35 5.63 -19.58 10.16
C LEU A 35 6.71 -18.60 9.66
N LEU A 36 6.48 -17.30 9.87
CA LEU A 36 7.29 -16.20 9.35
C LEU A 36 7.44 -15.09 10.42
N PRO A 37 8.24 -15.30 11.46
CA PRO A 37 8.40 -14.33 12.54
C PRO A 37 8.86 -12.95 12.05
N ASN A 38 9.70 -12.91 11.01
CA ASN A 38 10.21 -11.66 10.44
C ASN A 38 9.23 -10.97 9.46
N LEU A 39 8.15 -11.63 9.03
CA LEU A 39 7.18 -11.03 8.11
C LEU A 39 6.34 -9.96 8.82
N VAL A 40 6.07 -10.14 10.11
CA VAL A 40 5.34 -9.15 10.91
C VAL A 40 6.16 -7.89 11.09
N GLU A 41 7.46 -8.01 11.37
CA GLU A 41 8.37 -6.86 11.42
C GLU A 41 8.39 -6.08 10.09
N GLN A 42 8.46 -6.79 8.96
CA GLN A 42 8.42 -6.16 7.63
C GLN A 42 7.06 -5.57 7.26
N SER A 43 5.97 -6.05 7.87
CA SER A 43 4.62 -5.51 7.66
C SER A 43 4.42 -4.20 8.42
N ILE A 44 5.10 -4.05 9.58
CA ILE A 44 5.16 -2.80 10.34
C ILE A 44 6.03 -1.75 9.61
N ASP A 45 7.15 -2.17 9.00
CA ASP A 45 7.97 -1.31 8.13
C ASP A 45 7.27 -0.93 6.81
N ARG A 46 6.15 -1.58 6.50
CA ARG A 46 5.27 -1.29 5.36
C ARG A 46 4.03 -0.50 5.75
N ASP A 47 4.06 0.27 6.84
CA ASP A 47 3.08 1.35 6.93
C ASP A 47 3.34 2.29 5.74
N PRO A 48 2.43 2.37 4.76
CA PRO A 48 2.60 3.31 3.67
C PRO A 48 2.80 4.69 4.30
N PRO A 49 3.79 5.48 3.86
CA PRO A 49 4.04 6.78 4.45
C PRO A 49 2.72 7.55 4.51
N ALA A 50 2.46 8.17 5.65
CA ALA A 50 1.23 8.89 5.96
C ALA A 50 0.82 9.89 4.85
N MET A 51 1.79 10.30 4.03
CA MET A 51 1.63 11.11 2.84
C MET A 51 2.67 10.71 1.77
N GLU A 52 2.22 10.52 0.52
CA GLU A 52 3.06 10.34 -0.66
C GLU A 52 2.74 11.41 -1.71
N LEU A 53 3.80 11.94 -2.33
CA LEU A 53 3.72 12.88 -3.44
C LEU A 53 4.60 12.38 -4.60
N LYS A 54 4.01 12.23 -5.79
CA LYS A 54 4.72 11.84 -7.00
C LYS A 54 4.39 12.80 -8.14
N VAL A 55 5.36 13.65 -8.49
CA VAL A 55 5.24 14.58 -9.63
C VAL A 55 5.07 13.79 -10.93
N SER A 56 4.16 14.24 -11.79
CA SER A 56 3.95 13.62 -13.10
C SER A 56 5.15 13.83 -14.00
N ALA A 57 5.63 12.76 -14.64
CA ALA A 57 6.71 12.84 -15.62
C ALA A 57 6.29 13.59 -16.91
N LEU A 58 4.98 13.68 -17.17
CA LEU A 58 4.43 14.30 -18.39
C LEU A 58 4.12 15.79 -18.20
N ASN A 59 3.92 16.24 -16.96
CA ASN A 59 3.67 17.64 -16.64
C ASN A 59 4.23 17.95 -15.23
N PRO A 60 5.30 18.75 -15.12
CA PRO A 60 5.95 19.02 -13.83
C PRO A 60 5.08 19.84 -12.87
N ASN A 61 3.99 20.44 -13.36
CA ASN A 61 3.08 21.25 -12.55
C ASN A 61 1.94 20.45 -11.92
N VAL A 62 1.86 19.13 -12.14
CA VAL A 62 0.85 18.26 -11.52
C VAL A 62 1.50 17.08 -10.82
N ALA A 63 0.92 16.65 -9.71
CA ALA A 63 1.43 15.55 -8.91
C ALA A 63 0.32 14.64 -8.41
N TRP A 64 0.64 13.36 -8.28
CA TRP A 64 -0.19 12.39 -7.60
C TRP A 64 0.05 12.51 -6.10
N LEU A 65 -1.01 12.78 -5.35
CA LEU A 65 -1.00 12.88 -3.90
C LEU A 65 -1.79 11.71 -3.31
N ARG A 66 -1.21 10.98 -2.35
CA ARG A 66 -1.88 9.94 -1.57
C ARG A 66 -1.70 10.22 -0.08
N LEU A 67 -2.79 10.31 0.68
CA LEU A 67 -2.75 10.39 2.13
C LEU A 67 -3.37 9.14 2.73
N ASN A 68 -2.63 8.48 3.62
CA ASN A 68 -3.12 7.35 4.40
C ASN A 68 -2.89 7.63 5.89
N ARG A 69 -3.58 8.66 6.40
CA ARG A 69 -3.49 9.06 7.81
C ARG A 69 -4.86 9.40 8.35
N LEU A 70 -5.08 9.09 9.62
CA LEU A 70 -6.23 9.57 10.34
C LEU A 70 -6.10 11.09 10.54
N VAL A 71 -7.15 11.82 10.20
CA VAL A 71 -7.26 13.28 10.38
C VAL A 71 -8.62 13.60 10.98
N GLU A 72 -8.72 14.76 11.61
CA GLU A 72 -10.01 15.32 12.02
C GLU A 72 -10.91 15.57 10.80
N THR A 73 -12.23 15.39 10.99
CA THR A 73 -13.22 15.55 9.92
C THR A 73 -13.15 16.91 9.24
N GLU A 74 -12.90 17.98 10.00
CA GLU A 74 -12.76 19.33 9.46
C GLU A 74 -11.58 19.42 8.47
N ASN A 75 -10.46 18.79 8.77
CA ASN A 75 -9.28 18.79 7.92
C ASN A 75 -9.48 17.94 6.66
N ALA A 76 -10.20 16.82 6.77
CA ALA A 76 -10.61 16.04 5.59
C ALA A 76 -11.48 16.86 4.63
N MET A 77 -12.43 17.63 5.16
CA MET A 77 -13.31 18.50 4.35
C MET A 77 -12.55 19.61 3.62
N LYS A 78 -11.53 20.20 4.26
CA LYS A 78 -10.65 21.19 3.63
C LYS A 78 -9.89 20.58 2.46
N ILE A 79 -9.29 19.40 2.66
CA ILE A 79 -8.57 18.66 1.60
C ILE A 79 -9.51 18.35 0.42
N MET A 80 -10.72 17.86 0.70
CA MET A 80 -11.71 17.58 -0.35
C MET A 80 -12.11 18.83 -1.14
N SER A 81 -12.20 19.99 -0.48
CA SER A 81 -12.55 21.24 -1.15
C SER A 81 -11.46 21.69 -2.12
N ILE A 82 -10.19 21.63 -1.70
CA ILE A 82 -9.03 21.92 -2.56
C ILE A 82 -9.02 20.99 -3.77
N LEU A 83 -9.19 19.68 -3.58
CA LEU A 83 -9.19 18.71 -4.68
C LEU A 83 -10.34 18.93 -5.66
N ARG A 84 -11.50 19.42 -5.19
CA ARG A 84 -12.62 19.78 -6.07
C ARG A 84 -12.30 21.01 -6.92
N GLU A 85 -11.64 22.01 -6.34
CA GLU A 85 -11.21 23.22 -7.06
C GLU A 85 -10.17 22.90 -8.15
N ASP A 86 -9.20 22.03 -7.86
CA ASP A 86 -8.22 21.55 -8.84
C ASP A 86 -8.89 20.82 -10.02
N ASN A 87 -9.93 20.01 -9.76
CA ASN A 87 -10.69 19.33 -10.82
C ASN A 87 -11.55 20.30 -11.65
N ALA A 88 -12.15 21.31 -11.01
CA ALA A 88 -12.92 22.34 -11.71
C ALA A 88 -12.01 23.16 -12.63
N ALA A 89 -10.86 23.61 -12.13
CA ALA A 89 -9.88 24.39 -12.90
C ALA A 89 -9.28 23.63 -14.10
N SER A 90 -9.19 22.30 -14.02
CA SER A 90 -8.72 21.46 -15.13
C SER A 90 -9.79 21.16 -16.19
N SER A 91 -11.08 21.39 -15.88
CA SER A 91 -12.20 21.16 -16.80
C SER A 91 -12.59 22.38 -17.67
N ASP A 92 -12.19 23.59 -17.27
CA ASP A 92 -12.52 24.86 -17.97
C ASP A 92 -11.51 25.22 -19.08
N GLY A 93 -10.56 24.33 -19.37
CA GLY A 93 -9.47 24.52 -20.33
C GLY A 93 -9.43 23.54 -21.50
N SER A 94 -10.53 22.82 -21.78
CA SER A 94 -10.67 21.92 -22.94
C SER A 94 -11.49 22.54 -24.07
#